data_AF-A0AA36JBC7-F1
#
_entry.id   AF-A0AA36JBC7-F1
#
_cell.length_a   1.000
_cell.length_b   1.000
_cell.length_c   1.000
_cell.angle_alpha   90.00
_cell.angle_beta   90.00
_cell.angle_gamma   90.00
#
_symmetry.space_group_name_H-M   'P 1'
#
loop_
_entity.id
_entity.type
_entity.pdbx_description
1 polymer ?
#
loop_
_entity_poly.entity_id
_entity_poly.type
_entity_poly.pdbx_seq_one_letter_code
_entity_poly.pdbx_strand_id
1 'polypeptide(L)'
;ESSSVQTFKCVINLLNTVPVSWFILENVDLDSEPDGNLDLIMKALSSSGFGTHADGYQVKAFKILTSDYGLPSRRIRLYFVGVSRSSFPQFSMKCVERNLNMFTLKCQPPDAEDFMLDDDSATGYASIVDWRR
;
A
#
# COMPACT_ATOMS: atom_id res chain seq x y z
N GLU A 1 24.37 -3.01 12.74
CA GLU A 1 23.15 -2.32 12.27
C GLU A 1 22.23 -3.37 11.63
N SER A 2 20.91 -3.23 11.77
CA SER A 2 19.95 -4.11 11.07
C SER A 2 20.16 -4.02 9.56
N SER A 3 20.14 -5.16 8.86
CA SER A 3 20.29 -5.24 7.39
C SER A 3 19.30 -4.34 6.65
N SER A 4 18.09 -4.10 7.18
CA SER A 4 17.07 -3.28 6.52
C SER A 4 17.41 -1.79 6.48
N VAL A 5 18.02 -1.26 7.55
CA VAL A 5 18.42 0.16 7.63
C VAL A 5 19.52 0.46 6.62
N GLN A 6 20.49 -0.45 6.49
CA GLN A 6 21.57 -0.28 5.53
C GLN A 6 21.07 -0.35 4.08
N THR A 7 20.16 -1.29 3.78
CA THR A 7 19.47 -1.33 2.48
C THR A 7 18.72 -0.03 2.19
N PHE A 8 18.00 0.52 3.17
CA PHE A 8 17.30 1.80 2.98
C PHE A 8 18.26 2.97 2.71
N LYS A 9 19.37 3.06 3.46
CA LYS A 9 20.43 4.05 3.19
C LYS A 9 20.96 3.92 1.76
N CYS A 10 21.18 2.71 1.27
CA CYS A 10 21.60 2.46 -0.12
C CYS A 10 20.56 2.94 -1.15
N VAL A 11 19.26 2.74 -0.88
CA VAL A 11 18.19 3.27 -1.75
C VAL A 11 18.22 4.78 -1.81
N ILE A 12 18.35 5.47 -0.66
CA ILE A 12 18.46 6.94 -0.63
C ILE A 12 19.69 7.42 -1.41
N ASN A 13 20.84 6.76 -1.22
CA ASN A 13 22.06 7.09 -1.97
C ASN A 13 21.85 6.93 -3.49
N LEU A 14 21.17 5.86 -3.92
CA LEU A 14 20.85 5.64 -5.33
C LEU A 14 19.96 6.77 -5.88
N LEU A 15 18.88 7.13 -5.17
CA LEU A 15 17.95 8.19 -5.59
C LEU A 15 18.61 9.58 -5.67
N ASN A 16 19.68 9.81 -4.91
CA ASN A 16 20.46 11.04 -4.97
C ASN A 16 21.54 11.02 -6.06
N THR A 17 21.97 9.83 -6.51
CA THR A 17 23.10 9.67 -7.45
C THR A 17 22.63 9.44 -8.88
N VAL A 18 21.44 8.89 -9.07
CA VAL A 18 20.89 8.54 -10.39
C VAL A 18 19.56 9.25 -10.61
N PRO A 19 19.34 9.89 -11.77
CA PRO A 19 18.06 10.49 -12.09
C PRO A 19 16.99 9.40 -12.30
N VAL A 20 16.07 9.28 -11.35
CA VAL A 20 14.94 8.34 -11.40
C VAL A 20 13.64 9.15 -11.53
N SER A 21 12.85 8.90 -12.57
CA SER A 21 11.62 9.68 -12.79
C SER A 21 10.49 9.26 -11.86
N TRP A 22 10.42 7.98 -11.49
CA TRP A 22 9.49 7.43 -10.52
C TRP A 22 10.02 6.13 -9.90
N PHE A 23 9.54 5.78 -8.72
CA PHE A 23 9.87 4.53 -8.05
C PHE A 23 8.68 3.98 -7.25
N ILE A 24 8.77 2.69 -6.94
CA ILE A 24 7.90 1.99 -5.98
C ILE A 24 8.80 1.20 -5.03
N LEU A 25 8.60 1.36 -3.73
CA LEU A 25 9.25 0.56 -2.69
C LEU A 25 8.19 -0.19 -1.89
N GLU A 26 8.39 -1.49 -1.68
CA GLU A 26 7.54 -2.30 -0.78
C GLU A 26 8.19 -2.39 0.60
N ASN A 27 7.36 -2.38 1.63
CA ASN A 27 7.75 -2.67 3.00
C ASN A 27 6.63 -3.43 3.72
N VAL A 28 6.99 -4.03 4.86
CA VAL A 28 6.00 -4.57 5.80
C VAL A 28 5.10 -3.45 6.33
N ASP A 29 3.96 -3.84 6.88
CA ASP A 29 3.09 -2.90 7.59
C ASP A 29 3.87 -2.29 8.76
N LEU A 30 3.79 -0.96 8.89
CA LEU A 30 4.45 -0.20 9.95
C LEU A 30 3.36 0.30 10.88
N ASP A 31 3.53 0.11 12.18
CA ASP A 31 2.60 0.62 13.18
C ASP A 31 2.54 2.15 13.11
N SER A 32 1.33 2.70 13.18
CA SER A 32 1.05 4.13 13.08
C SER A 32 1.20 4.83 14.43
N GLU A 33 2.38 4.71 15.05
CA GLU A 33 2.71 5.49 16.24
C GLU A 33 3.15 6.92 15.84
N PRO A 34 2.79 7.95 16.62
CA PRO A 34 3.30 9.31 16.41
C PRO A 34 4.85 9.31 16.55
N ASP A 35 5.54 9.98 15.63
CA ASP A 35 7.00 9.91 15.42
C ASP A 35 7.54 8.55 14.93
N GLY A 36 6.65 7.73 14.38
CA GLY A 36 6.98 6.40 13.87
C GLY A 36 7.92 6.42 12.66
N ASN A 37 8.53 5.25 12.41
CA ASN A 37 9.45 5.01 11.29
C ASN A 37 8.87 5.44 9.92
N LEU A 38 7.54 5.46 9.78
CA LEU A 38 6.86 5.88 8.56
C LEU A 38 7.17 7.34 8.19
N ASP A 39 7.08 8.27 9.15
CA ASP A 39 7.30 9.70 8.89
C ASP A 39 8.76 9.97 8.52
N LEU A 40 9.70 9.28 9.18
CA LEU A 40 11.12 9.34 8.86
C LEU A 40 11.40 8.85 7.43
N ILE A 41 10.80 7.72 7.03
CA ILE A 41 10.93 7.19 5.67
C ILE A 41 10.34 8.17 4.65
N MET A 42 9.12 8.67 4.90
CA MET A 42 8.43 9.61 4.02
C MET A 42 9.23 10.91 3.82
N LYS A 43 9.80 11.44 4.90
CA LYS A 43 10.66 12.63 4.85
C LYS A 43 11.94 12.36 4.08
N ALA A 44 12.64 11.26 4.37
CA ALA A 44 13.87 10.89 3.66
C ALA A 44 13.65 10.70 2.16
N LEU A 45 12.59 10.00 1.75
CA LEU A 45 12.24 9.80 0.35
C LEU A 45 11.83 11.10 -0.34
N SER A 46 11.02 11.94 0.31
CA SER A 46 10.56 13.21 -0.27
C SER A 46 11.69 14.23 -0.45
N SER A 47 12.69 14.21 0.43
CA SER A 47 13.87 15.06 0.36
C SER A 47 15.01 14.49 -0.51
N SER A 48 14.93 13.22 -0.90
CA SER A 48 15.87 12.63 -1.85
C SER A 48 15.60 13.11 -3.28
N GLY A 49 16.62 13.15 -4.12
CA GLY A 49 16.51 13.65 -5.49
C GLY A 49 17.89 13.87 -6.11
N PHE A 50 18.01 13.60 -7.40
CA PHE A 50 19.24 13.84 -8.15
C PHE A 50 19.40 15.34 -8.42
N GLY A 51 20.49 15.95 -7.94
CA GLY A 51 20.80 17.36 -8.18
C GLY A 51 20.46 18.27 -7.00
N THR A 52 19.66 19.32 -7.23
CA THR A 52 19.38 20.33 -6.19
C THR A 52 18.25 19.86 -5.27
N HIS A 53 18.22 20.34 -4.02
CA HIS A 53 17.14 20.00 -3.07
C HIS A 53 15.73 20.38 -3.54
N ALA A 54 15.58 21.18 -4.61
CA ALA A 54 14.30 21.48 -5.24
C ALA A 54 13.76 20.33 -6.12
N ASP A 55 14.60 19.35 -6.48
CA ASP A 55 14.30 18.23 -7.38
C ASP A 55 13.76 16.98 -6.66
N GLY A 56 13.20 17.16 -5.46
CA GLY A 56 12.72 16.06 -4.63
C GLY A 56 11.54 15.29 -5.24
N TYR A 57 11.13 14.22 -4.56
CA TYR A 57 9.97 13.42 -4.97
C TYR A 57 8.67 13.92 -4.32
N GLN A 58 7.57 13.82 -5.05
CA GLN A 58 6.25 13.69 -4.44
C GLN A 58 6.11 12.21 -4.04
N VAL A 59 5.96 11.94 -2.75
CA VAL A 59 5.87 10.57 -2.22
C VAL A 59 4.54 10.38 -1.52
N LYS A 60 3.91 9.22 -1.72
CA LYS A 60 2.75 8.77 -0.95
C LYS A 60 2.89 7.30 -0.61
N ALA A 61 2.53 6.94 0.63
CA ALA A 61 2.45 5.56 1.07
C ALA A 61 1.03 5.01 0.87
N PHE A 62 0.94 3.77 0.41
CA PHE A 62 -0.29 3.04 0.15
C PHE A 62 -0.28 1.72 0.91
N LYS A 63 -1.24 1.54 1.82
CA LYS A 63 -1.43 0.27 2.52
C LYS A 63 -2.36 -0.60 1.68
N ILE A 64 -1.88 -1.73 1.21
CA ILE A 64 -2.59 -2.64 0.31
C ILE A 64 -2.79 -3.98 1.01
N LEU A 65 -4.04 -4.42 1.06
CA LEU A 65 -4.45 -5.76 1.47
C LEU A 65 -4.63 -6.62 0.20
N THR A 66 -3.91 -7.74 0.10
CA THR A 66 -3.90 -8.55 -1.13
C THR A 66 -5.25 -9.16 -1.48
N SER A 67 -6.12 -9.42 -0.49
CA SER A 67 -7.46 -9.96 -0.74
C SER A 67 -8.36 -9.01 -1.50
N ASP A 68 -8.11 -7.70 -1.40
CA ASP A 68 -8.85 -6.68 -2.14
C ASP A 68 -8.57 -6.73 -3.65
N TYR A 69 -7.57 -7.52 -4.09
CA TYR A 69 -7.13 -7.62 -5.48
C TYR A 69 -7.13 -9.08 -5.98
N GLY A 70 -7.96 -9.94 -5.39
CA GLY A 70 -8.23 -11.29 -5.91
C GLY A 70 -7.22 -12.35 -5.52
N LEU A 71 -6.29 -12.04 -4.62
CA LEU A 71 -5.37 -13.03 -4.09
C LEU A 71 -5.96 -13.66 -2.81
N PRO A 72 -6.02 -15.00 -2.69
CA PRO A 72 -6.55 -15.67 -1.50
C PRO A 72 -5.54 -15.63 -0.33
N SER A 73 -5.17 -14.43 0.10
CA SER A 73 -4.20 -14.17 1.15
C SER A 73 -4.54 -12.88 1.88
N ARG A 74 -4.42 -12.88 3.22
CA ARG A 74 -4.62 -11.70 4.08
C ARG A 74 -3.32 -10.91 4.29
N ARG A 75 -2.44 -10.87 3.29
CA ARG A 75 -1.16 -10.18 3.38
C ARG A 75 -1.37 -8.67 3.20
N ILE A 76 -0.93 -7.90 4.18
CA ILE A 76 -0.89 -6.45 4.12
C ILE A 76 0.55 -5.99 3.84
N ARG A 77 0.70 -5.05 2.90
CA ARG A 77 1.98 -4.42 2.59
C ARG A 77 1.84 -2.92 2.38
N LEU A 78 2.90 -2.21 2.70
CA LEU A 78 3.02 -0.78 2.51
C LEU A 78 3.84 -0.52 1.25
N TYR A 79 3.30 0.27 0.33
CA TYR A 79 3.96 0.66 -0.91
C TYR A 79 4.21 2.16 -0.91
N PHE A 80 5.47 2.57 -1.01
CA PHE A 80 5.86 3.96 -1.20
C PHE A 80 6.00 4.24 -2.70
N VAL A 81 5.13 5.09 -3.23
CA VAL A 81 5.20 5.54 -4.62
C VAL A 81 5.82 6.93 -4.62
N GLY A 82 6.94 7.09 -5.31
CA GLY A 82 7.61 8.37 -5.49
C GLY A 82 7.63 8.79 -6.95
N VAL A 83 7.33 10.06 -7.23
CA VAL A 83 7.41 10.65 -8.57
C VAL A 83 8.21 11.93 -8.50
N SER A 84 9.20 12.06 -9.39
CA SER A 84 10.08 13.23 -9.44
C SER A 84 9.29 14.49 -9.79
N ARG A 85 9.42 15.54 -8.97
CA ARG A 85 8.74 16.83 -9.19
C ARG A 85 9.26 17.54 -10.43
N SER A 86 10.54 17.36 -10.77
CA SER A 86 11.15 17.96 -11.97
C SER A 86 10.73 17.24 -13.24
N SER A 87 10.61 15.91 -13.21
CA SER A 87 10.15 15.12 -14.37
C SER A 87 8.66 15.30 -14.65
N PHE A 88 7.84 15.40 -13.60
CA PHE A 88 6.38 15.48 -13.74
C PHE A 88 5.75 16.52 -12.80
N PRO A 89 5.91 17.82 -13.07
CA PRO A 89 5.49 18.90 -12.15
C PRO A 89 3.97 18.97 -11.91
N GLN A 90 3.17 18.47 -12.85
CA GLN A 90 1.70 18.46 -12.75
C GLN A 90 1.15 17.10 -12.28
N PHE A 91 2.02 16.15 -11.93
CA PHE A 91 1.56 14.84 -11.47
C PHE A 91 0.78 14.96 -10.15
N SER A 92 -0.22 14.10 -10.00
CA SER A 92 -1.04 14.03 -8.80
C SER A 92 -1.19 12.59 -8.36
N MET A 93 -0.81 12.32 -7.10
CA MET A 93 -0.99 11.01 -6.46
C MET A 93 -2.45 10.54 -6.43
N LYS A 94 -3.42 11.45 -6.61
CA LYS A 94 -4.84 11.11 -6.75
C LYS A 94 -5.11 10.17 -7.94
N CYS A 95 -4.31 10.24 -9.00
CA CYS A 95 -4.44 9.33 -10.14
C CYS A 95 -4.12 7.88 -9.73
N VAL A 96 -3.08 7.70 -8.91
CA VAL A 96 -2.68 6.39 -8.37
C VAL A 96 -3.80 5.84 -7.47
N GLU A 97 -4.32 6.66 -6.56
CA GLU A 97 -5.46 6.29 -5.69
C GLU A 97 -6.68 5.84 -6.49
N ARG A 98 -7.04 6.61 -7.53
CA ARG A 98 -8.17 6.28 -8.39
C ARG A 98 -7.97 4.94 -9.10
N ASN A 99 -6.77 4.69 -9.65
CA ASN A 99 -6.47 3.44 -10.32
C ASN A 99 -6.49 2.26 -9.33
N LEU A 100 -5.89 2.40 -8.15
CA LEU A 100 -5.95 1.37 -7.10
C LEU A 100 -7.41 1.02 -6.75
N ASN A 101 -8.23 2.03 -6.48
CA ASN A 101 -9.66 1.83 -6.17
C ASN A 101 -10.46 1.20 -7.31
N MET A 102 -10.07 1.45 -8.57
CA MET A 102 -10.74 0.86 -9.74
C MET A 102 -10.47 -0.64 -9.86
N PHE A 103 -9.28 -1.09 -9.44
CA PHE A 103 -8.89 -2.50 -9.47
C PHE A 103 -9.22 -3.27 -8.18
N THR A 104 -9.69 -2.59 -7.14
CA THR A 104 -10.23 -3.25 -5.95
C THR A 104 -11.44 -4.11 -6.32
N LEU A 105 -11.32 -5.41 -6.10
CA LEU A 105 -12.43 -6.34 -6.20
C LEU A 105 -13.46 -5.99 -5.14
N LYS A 106 -14.67 -5.69 -5.59
CA LYS A 106 -15.83 -5.69 -4.70
C LYS A 106 -16.11 -7.17 -4.41
N CYS A 107 -15.81 -7.62 -3.20
CA CYS A 107 -16.38 -8.88 -2.73
C CYS A 107 -17.90 -8.70 -2.76
N GLN A 108 -18.57 -9.33 -3.73
CA GLN A 108 -20.00 -9.49 -3.62
C GLN A 108 -20.24 -10.37 -2.40
N PRO A 109 -21.12 -9.99 -1.46
CA PRO A 109 -21.59 -10.95 -0.48
C PRO A 109 -22.12 -12.16 -1.27
N PRO A 110 -21.83 -13.40 -0.84
CA PRO A 110 -22.39 -14.57 -1.52
C PRO A 110 -23.91 -14.40 -1.59
N ASP A 111 -24.48 -14.61 -2.78
CA ASP A 111 -25.93 -14.60 -2.93
C ASP A 111 -26.49 -15.62 -1.95
N ALA A 112 -27.34 -15.17 -1.03
CA ALA A 112 -27.85 -16.00 0.06
C ALA A 112 -28.61 -17.24 -0.45
N GLU A 113 -28.99 -17.27 -1.74
CA GLU A 113 -29.70 -18.36 -2.37
C GLU A 113 -28.79 -19.49 -2.89
N ASP A 114 -27.48 -19.25 -3.08
CA ASP A 114 -26.54 -20.27 -3.60
C ASP A 114 -25.95 -21.17 -2.50
N PHE A 115 -26.25 -20.88 -1.23
CA PHE A 115 -25.78 -21.63 -0.05
C PHE A 115 -26.91 -22.20 0.81
N MET A 116 -28.18 -22.04 0.40
CA MET A 116 -29.29 -22.75 1.00
C MET A 116 -29.21 -24.20 0.52
N LEU A 117 -28.51 -25.05 1.28
CA LEU A 117 -28.78 -26.49 1.22
C LEU A 117 -30.27 -26.67 1.55
N ASP A 118 -31.00 -27.40 0.70
CA ASP A 118 -32.40 -27.73 0.92
C ASP A 118 -32.57 -28.21 2.37
N ASP A 119 -33.31 -27.43 3.16
CA ASP A 119 -33.48 -27.58 4.60
C ASP A 119 -34.44 -28.74 4.89
N ASP A 120 -33.96 -29.97 4.68
CA ASP A 120 -34.63 -31.20 5.09
C ASP A 120 -33.76 -31.93 6.12
N SER A 121 -33.53 -31.32 7.28
CA SER A 121 -33.62 -31.99 8.60
C SER A 121 -33.14 -31.13 9.77
N ALA A 122 -34.14 -30.61 10.48
CA ALA A 122 -34.20 -30.57 11.95
C ALA A 122 -33.07 -29.88 12.75
N THR A 123 -33.47 -28.73 13.30
CA THR A 123 -33.22 -28.32 14.69
C THR A 123 -31.78 -28.01 15.12
N GLY A 124 -31.49 -26.70 15.19
CA GLY A 124 -30.84 -26.15 16.38
C GLY A 124 -29.33 -25.93 16.30
N TYR A 125 -28.86 -25.10 15.38
CA TYR A 125 -27.61 -24.35 15.59
C TYR A 125 -27.82 -22.88 15.21
N ALA A 126 -28.17 -22.08 16.21
CA ALA A 126 -28.24 -20.63 16.09
C ALA A 126 -26.82 -20.05 15.92
N SER A 127 -26.61 -19.42 14.76
CA SER A 127 -25.71 -18.31 14.46
C SER A 127 -24.29 -18.36 15.05
N ILE A 128 -23.38 -18.99 14.33
CA ILE A 128 -21.98 -18.55 14.28
C ILE A 128 -21.65 -18.33 12.80
N VAL A 129 -21.75 -17.08 12.34
CA VAL A 129 -20.66 -16.45 11.58
C VAL A 129 -20.71 -14.94 11.81
N ASP A 130 -19.69 -14.47 12.52
CA ASP A 130 -19.28 -13.09 12.71
C ASP A 130 -18.51 -12.58 11.48
N TRP A 131 -18.90 -11.40 10.97
CA TRP A 131 -18.11 -10.58 10.02
C TRP A 131 -18.51 -9.10 10.11
N ARG A 132 -18.43 -8.49 11.28
CA ARG A 132 -18.55 -7.03 11.39
C ARG A 132 -17.18 -6.34 11.37
N ARG A 133 -16.93 -5.74 10.19
CA ARG A 133 -16.24 -4.49 9.84
C ARG A 133 -15.34 -3.81 10.87
#